data_AF-A0A350KMT0-F1
#
_entry.id   AF-A0A350KMT0-F1
#
_cell.length_a   1.000
_cell.length_b   1.000
_cell.length_c   1.000
_cell.angle_alpha   90.00
_cell.angle_beta   90.00
_cell.angle_gamma   90.00
#
_symmetry.space_group_name_H-M   'P 1'
#
loop_
_entity.id
_entity.type
_entity.pdbx_description
1 polymer ?
#
loop_
_entity_poly.entity_id
_entity_poly.type
_entity_poly.pdbx_seq_one_letter_code
_entity_poly.pdbx_strand_id
1 'polypeptide(L)'
;MKKLFLMIFAVLGVAAKPALANPACAVCTVAIGASLEIARAIGVADNIVGLWAGALLALLGYWLILWFDKKKWRFYGRDALLMLVSLSSIGFMYMRDLVYTPQPILFVLYLDAFLFWTLAGALLFICTEKLYFAMKARNGGHAHFPFEKVVMPVAVLALVSVALNYYPDLLMF
;
A
#
# COMPACT_ATOMS: atom_id res chain seq x y z
N MET A 1 -18.19 14.80 18.37
CA MET A 1 -17.82 14.74 16.93
C MET A 1 -16.82 15.84 16.50
N LYS A 2 -17.05 17.14 16.76
CA LYS A 2 -16.06 18.21 16.44
C LYS A 2 -14.68 18.04 17.09
N LYS A 3 -14.62 17.60 18.36
CA LYS A 3 -13.36 17.40 19.09
C LYS A 3 -12.54 16.20 18.58
N LEU A 4 -13.20 15.16 18.06
CA LEU A 4 -12.54 14.00 17.45
C LEU A 4 -11.96 14.37 16.07
N PHE A 5 -12.70 15.14 15.28
CA PHE A 5 -12.22 15.69 14.00
C PHE A 5 -11.02 16.64 14.20
N LEU A 6 -11.07 17.50 15.23
CA LEU A 6 -9.95 18.38 15.60
C LEU A 6 -8.73 17.61 16.13
N MET A 7 -8.93 16.51 16.87
CA MET A 7 -7.83 15.63 17.32
C MET A 7 -7.18 14.90 16.14
N ILE A 8 -7.96 14.40 15.17
CA ILE A 8 -7.43 13.81 13.94
C ILE A 8 -6.61 14.86 13.18
N PHE A 9 -7.13 16.09 13.00
CA PHE A 9 -6.41 17.18 12.34
C PHE A 9 -5.14 17.63 13.10
N ALA A 10 -5.16 17.58 14.44
CA ALA A 10 -4.01 17.93 15.28
C ALA A 10 -2.90 16.85 15.22
N VAL A 11 -3.27 15.56 15.15
CA VAL A 11 -2.31 14.46 14.90
C VAL A 11 -1.75 14.55 13.47
N LEU A 12 -2.54 15.00 12.49
CA LEU A 12 -2.10 15.31 11.13
C LEU A 12 -1.09 16.47 11.06
N GLY A 13 -1.18 17.46 11.96
CA GLY A 13 -0.29 18.63 11.98
C GLY A 13 1.11 18.37 12.55
N VAL A 14 1.25 17.43 13.50
CA VAL A 14 2.54 17.18 14.19
C VAL A 14 3.47 16.25 13.40
N ALA A 15 2.97 15.54 12.39
CA ALA A 15 3.76 14.63 11.55
C ALA A 15 4.44 15.30 10.34
N ALA A 16 4.24 16.60 10.12
CA ALA A 16 4.84 17.34 9.02
C ALA A 16 6.24 17.87 9.40
N LYS A 17 7.20 16.96 9.62
CA LYS A 17 8.62 17.34 9.56
C LYS A 17 9.04 17.47 8.08
N PRO A 18 9.77 18.53 7.71
CA PRO A 18 10.14 18.77 6.33
C PRO A 18 11.16 17.73 5.87
N ALA A 19 11.05 17.35 4.60
CA ALA A 19 12.10 16.71 3.81
C ALA A 19 12.70 15.41 4.38
N LEU A 20 12.01 14.29 4.15
CA LEU A 20 12.70 13.13 3.61
C LEU A 20 11.89 12.60 2.43
N ALA A 21 12.55 12.38 1.30
CA ALA A 21 11.99 11.77 0.09
C ALA A 21 11.67 10.28 0.30
N ASN A 22 11.12 9.91 1.46
CA ASN A 22 10.82 8.53 1.81
C ASN A 22 9.31 8.29 1.67
N PRO A 23 8.86 7.30 0.87
CA PRO A 23 7.43 6.93 0.70
C PRO A 23 6.72 6.46 1.98
N ALA A 24 7.42 6.24 3.11
CA ALA A 24 6.77 5.98 4.39
C ALA A 24 5.88 7.16 4.82
N CYS A 25 4.56 6.94 4.82
CA CYS A 25 3.56 7.93 5.14
C CYS A 25 2.69 7.41 6.29
N ALA A 26 2.83 8.02 7.48
CA ALA A 26 2.12 7.60 8.70
C ALA A 26 0.59 7.66 8.54
N VAL A 27 0.08 8.74 7.93
CA VAL A 27 -1.35 8.90 7.66
C VAL A 27 -1.86 7.80 6.72
N CYS A 28 -1.08 7.46 5.69
CA CYS A 28 -1.40 6.39 4.75
C CYS A 28 -1.42 5.02 5.45
N THR A 29 -0.52 4.80 6.41
CA THR A 29 -0.45 3.54 7.18
C THR A 29 -1.70 3.38 8.06
N VAL A 30 -2.13 4.45 8.73
CA VAL A 30 -3.36 4.44 9.54
C VAL A 30 -4.59 4.28 8.65
N ALA A 31 -4.66 5.01 7.53
CA ALA A 31 -5.80 4.95 6.63
C ALA A 31 -5.97 3.55 6.01
N ILE A 32 -4.90 2.99 5.42
CA ILE A 32 -4.93 1.67 4.77
C ILE A 32 -5.09 0.56 5.80
N GLY A 33 -4.47 0.68 6.98
CA GLY A 33 -4.61 -0.30 8.07
C GLY A 33 -6.03 -0.33 8.62
N ALA A 34 -6.62 0.83 8.90
CA ALA A 34 -8.01 0.90 9.37
C ALA A 34 -9.00 0.40 8.32
N SER A 35 -8.79 0.72 7.04
CA SER A 35 -9.69 0.27 5.98
C SER A 35 -9.68 -1.25 5.80
N LEU A 36 -8.55 -1.92 6.05
CA LEU A 36 -8.46 -3.38 5.95
C LEU A 36 -9.29 -4.09 7.02
N GLU A 37 -9.20 -3.66 8.27
CA GLU A 37 -10.01 -4.23 9.36
C GLU A 37 -11.51 -4.02 9.11
N ILE A 38 -11.88 -2.82 8.63
CA ILE A 38 -13.26 -2.50 8.27
C ILE A 38 -13.73 -3.35 7.07
N ALA A 39 -12.89 -3.52 6.05
CA ALA A 39 -13.23 -4.31 4.86
C ALA A 39 -13.45 -5.79 5.21
N ARG A 40 -12.65 -6.35 6.12
CA ARG A 40 -12.87 -7.72 6.63
C ARG A 40 -14.15 -7.84 7.44
N ALA A 41 -14.44 -6.86 8.31
CA ALA A 41 -15.66 -6.87 9.12
C ALA A 41 -16.95 -6.80 8.28
N ILE A 42 -16.91 -6.11 7.14
CA ILE A 42 -18.06 -5.95 6.23
C ILE A 42 -18.17 -7.13 5.23
N GLY A 43 -17.15 -8.00 5.13
CA GLY A 43 -17.15 -9.13 4.20
C GLY A 43 -16.93 -8.71 2.74
N VAL A 44 -16.05 -7.73 2.51
CA VAL A 44 -15.65 -7.31 1.15
C VAL A 44 -14.90 -8.45 0.43
N ALA A 45 -15.05 -8.55 -0.88
CA ALA A 45 -14.40 -9.57 -1.70
C ALA A 45 -12.86 -9.64 -1.50
N ASP A 46 -12.33 -10.87 -1.51
CA ASP A 46 -10.93 -11.17 -1.18
C ASP A 46 -9.92 -10.51 -2.13
N ASN A 47 -10.29 -10.27 -3.38
CA ASN A 47 -9.47 -9.53 -4.36
C ASN A 47 -9.19 -8.09 -3.91
N ILE A 48 -10.21 -7.38 -3.43
CA ILE A 48 -10.07 -6.01 -2.91
C ILE A 48 -9.28 -6.06 -1.61
N VAL A 49 -9.60 -6.97 -0.69
CA VAL A 49 -8.84 -7.11 0.56
C VAL A 49 -7.36 -7.39 0.27
N GLY A 50 -7.06 -8.24 -0.71
CA GLY A 50 -5.71 -8.54 -1.18
C GLY A 50 -4.99 -7.30 -1.72
N LEU A 51 -5.65 -6.51 -2.57
CA LEU A 51 -5.11 -5.25 -3.11
C LEU A 51 -4.66 -4.29 -1.98
N TRP A 52 -5.51 -4.07 -0.99
CA TRP A 52 -5.20 -3.18 0.13
C TRP A 52 -4.15 -3.77 1.07
N ALA A 53 -4.15 -5.09 1.27
CA ALA A 53 -3.14 -5.78 2.07
C ALA A 53 -1.76 -5.65 1.42
N GLY A 54 -1.68 -5.76 0.09
CA GLY A 54 -0.47 -5.50 -0.68
C GLY A 54 0.11 -4.10 -0.47
N ALA A 55 -0.75 -3.09 -0.55
CA ALA A 55 -0.36 -1.71 -0.30
C ALA A 55 0.14 -1.49 1.14
N LEU A 56 -0.50 -2.13 2.12
CA LEU A 56 -0.06 -2.10 3.52
C LEU A 56 1.31 -2.75 3.71
N LEU A 57 1.56 -3.90 3.09
CA LEU A 57 2.86 -4.58 3.16
C LEU A 57 3.97 -3.74 2.52
N ALA A 58 3.70 -3.10 1.38
CA ALA A 58 4.65 -2.18 0.76
C ALA A 58 4.97 -0.97 1.67
N LEU A 59 3.96 -0.41 2.34
CA LEU A 59 4.15 0.66 3.33
C LEU A 59 5.00 0.22 4.53
N LEU A 60 4.78 -1.00 5.04
CA LEU A 60 5.60 -1.56 6.11
C LEU A 60 7.05 -1.78 5.66
N GLY A 61 7.26 -2.22 4.43
CA GLY A 61 8.59 -2.31 3.82
C GLY A 61 9.32 -0.96 3.80
N TYR A 62 8.64 0.12 3.41
CA TYR A 62 9.20 1.47 3.45
C TYR A 62 9.47 1.99 4.87
N TRP A 63 8.65 1.64 5.84
CA TRP A 63 8.93 1.91 7.25
C TRP A 63 10.16 1.15 7.74
N LEU A 64 10.34 -0.10 7.32
CA LEU A 64 11.50 -0.91 7.66
C LEU A 64 12.78 -0.31 7.06
N ILE A 65 12.74 0.15 5.81
CA ILE A 65 13.85 0.86 5.17
C ILE A 65 14.23 2.12 5.98
N LEU A 66 13.24 2.92 6.40
CA LEU A 66 13.49 4.11 7.22
C LEU A 66 14.14 3.77 8.57
N TRP A 67 13.74 2.66 9.17
CA TRP A 67 14.31 2.20 10.44
C TRP A 67 15.77 1.76 10.26
N PHE A 68 16.08 1.04 9.18
CA PHE A 68 17.45 0.69 8.81
C PHE A 68 18.32 1.93 8.52
N ASP A 69 17.76 2.95 7.86
CA ASP A 69 18.45 4.22 7.60
C ASP A 69 18.80 4.96 8.90
N LYS A 70 17.90 4.97 9.88
CA LYS A 70 18.18 5.55 11.21
C LYS A 70 19.31 4.82 11.94
N LYS A 71 19.45 3.51 11.72
CA LYS A 71 20.54 2.69 12.28
C LYS A 71 21.84 2.76 11.46
N LYS A 72 21.84 3.44 10.30
CA LYS A 72 22.96 3.53 9.35
C LYS A 72 23.47 2.18 8.84
N TRP A 73 22.62 1.16 8.82
CA TRP A 73 22.98 -0.15 8.26
C TRP A 73 22.90 -0.09 6.73
N ARG A 74 24.06 -0.14 6.06
CA ARG A 74 24.20 -0.13 4.61
C ARG A 74 24.73 -1.48 4.12
N PHE A 75 23.96 -2.13 3.26
CA PHE A 75 24.38 -3.34 2.54
C PHE A 75 23.89 -3.27 1.09
N TYR A 76 24.55 -4.00 0.19
CA TYR A 76 24.20 -4.03 -1.23
C TYR A 76 22.85 -4.74 -1.44
N GLY A 77 21.91 -4.11 -2.14
CA GLY A 77 20.57 -4.67 -2.39
C GLY A 77 19.58 -4.55 -1.24
N ARG A 78 19.86 -3.73 -0.22
CA ARG A 78 19.04 -3.59 0.98
C ARG A 78 17.57 -3.32 0.74
N ASP A 79 17.27 -2.29 -0.02
CA ASP A 79 15.89 -1.81 -0.11
C ASP A 79 15.01 -2.85 -0.82
N ALA A 80 15.57 -3.58 -1.81
CA ALA A 80 14.90 -4.69 -2.46
C ALA A 80 14.69 -5.88 -1.51
N LEU A 81 15.70 -6.24 -0.72
CA LEU A 81 15.59 -7.33 0.27
C LEU A 81 14.56 -7.01 1.36
N LEU A 82 14.56 -5.78 1.88
CA LEU A 82 13.59 -5.35 2.91
C LEU A 82 12.15 -5.32 2.36
N MET A 83 11.96 -4.88 1.12
CA MET A 83 10.65 -4.96 0.46
C MET A 83 10.20 -6.41 0.24
N LEU A 84 11.10 -7.29 -0.20
CA LEU A 84 10.80 -8.71 -0.34
C LEU A 84 10.43 -9.36 0.99
N VAL A 85 11.14 -9.05 2.07
CA VAL A 85 10.84 -9.54 3.43
C VAL A 85 9.48 -9.02 3.91
N SER A 86 9.13 -7.77 3.59
CA SER A 86 7.81 -7.23 3.93
C SER A 86 6.70 -7.96 3.16
N LEU A 87 6.89 -8.22 1.87
CA LEU A 87 5.90 -8.92 1.05
C LEU A 87 5.79 -10.40 1.40
N SER A 88 6.90 -11.06 1.76
CA SER A 88 6.89 -12.47 2.17
C SER A 88 6.11 -12.71 3.46
N SER A 89 5.84 -11.65 4.25
CA SER A 89 4.99 -11.73 5.43
C SER A 89 3.54 -12.13 5.09
N ILE A 90 3.10 -11.99 3.84
CA ILE A 90 1.81 -12.53 3.37
C ILE A 90 1.72 -14.04 3.58
N GLY A 91 2.86 -14.76 3.52
CA GLY A 91 2.92 -16.20 3.70
C GLY A 91 2.47 -16.66 5.09
N PHE A 92 2.62 -15.83 6.12
CA PHE A 92 2.09 -16.14 7.45
C PHE A 92 0.56 -16.20 7.47
N MET A 93 -0.13 -15.43 6.62
CA MET A 93 -1.59 -15.42 6.56
C MET A 93 -2.12 -16.70 5.89
N TYR A 94 -1.43 -17.19 4.85
CA TYR A 94 -1.73 -18.47 4.19
C TYR A 94 -1.56 -19.69 5.10
N MET A 95 -0.76 -19.58 6.17
CA MET A 95 -0.58 -20.68 7.12
C MET A 95 -1.74 -20.84 8.11
N ARG A 96 -2.59 -19.83 8.28
CA ARG A 96 -3.64 -19.80 9.32
C ARG A 96 -5.04 -19.77 8.74
N ASP A 97 -5.31 -18.82 7.86
CA ASP A 97 -6.68 -18.41 7.55
C ASP A 97 -7.06 -18.62 6.08
N LEU A 98 -6.10 -18.72 5.15
CA LEU A 98 -6.37 -18.84 3.71
C LEU A 98 -5.93 -20.20 3.15
N VAL A 99 -6.81 -20.83 2.40
CA VAL A 99 -6.50 -22.03 1.60
C VAL A 99 -5.94 -21.60 0.26
N TYR A 100 -4.75 -22.09 -0.09
CA TYR A 100 -4.13 -21.80 -1.38
C TYR A 100 -4.83 -22.57 -2.50
N THR A 101 -5.69 -21.90 -3.26
CA THR A 101 -6.37 -22.45 -4.44
C THR A 101 -5.79 -21.84 -5.72
N PRO A 102 -4.75 -22.44 -6.32
CA PRO A 102 -4.09 -21.85 -7.47
C PRO A 102 -5.00 -21.88 -8.69
N GLN A 103 -5.19 -20.71 -9.33
CA GLN A 103 -5.90 -20.58 -10.60
C GLN A 103 -4.92 -20.15 -11.71
N PRO A 104 -5.17 -20.55 -12.97
CA PRO A 104 -4.31 -20.19 -14.09
C PRO A 104 -4.59 -18.75 -14.54
N ILE A 105 -3.89 -17.77 -13.95
CA ILE A 105 -4.13 -16.33 -14.19
C ILE A 105 -3.44 -15.84 -15.48
N LEU A 106 -2.27 -16.40 -15.78
CA LEU A 106 -1.55 -16.24 -17.04
C LEU A 106 -1.14 -17.64 -17.46
N PHE A 107 -1.19 -17.98 -18.75
CA PHE A 107 -0.95 -19.29 -19.38
C PHE A 107 0.30 -20.09 -18.89
N VAL A 108 1.14 -19.53 -18.00
CA VAL A 108 2.37 -20.10 -17.40
C VAL A 108 2.47 -19.93 -15.85
N LEU A 109 1.66 -19.08 -15.19
CA LEU A 109 1.76 -18.76 -13.75
C LEU A 109 0.54 -19.30 -12.97
N TYR A 110 0.79 -20.28 -12.10
CA TYR A 110 -0.18 -20.78 -11.12
C TYR A 110 -0.07 -19.97 -9.82
N LEU A 111 -0.99 -19.04 -9.60
CA LEU A 111 -1.05 -18.20 -8.42
C LEU A 111 -2.47 -18.16 -7.88
N ASP A 112 -2.61 -18.04 -6.57
CA ASP A 112 -3.90 -17.75 -5.97
C ASP A 112 -4.33 -16.31 -6.27
N ALA A 113 -5.63 -16.09 -6.52
CA ALA A 113 -6.15 -14.78 -6.91
C ALA A 113 -5.82 -13.72 -5.85
N PHE A 114 -5.95 -14.08 -4.57
CA PHE A 114 -5.59 -13.20 -3.47
C PHE A 114 -4.10 -12.78 -3.52
N LEU A 115 -3.17 -13.72 -3.74
CA LEU A 115 -1.74 -13.42 -3.83
C LEU A 115 -1.44 -12.50 -5.02
N PHE A 116 -2.08 -12.73 -6.17
CA PHE A 116 -1.93 -11.87 -7.34
C PHE A 116 -2.35 -10.43 -7.02
N TRP A 117 -3.51 -10.24 -6.39
CA TRP A 117 -4.00 -8.92 -6.00
C TRP A 117 -3.14 -8.24 -4.94
N THR A 118 -2.54 -8.99 -4.01
CA THR A 118 -1.58 -8.43 -3.05
C THR A 118 -0.32 -7.91 -3.75
N LEU A 119 0.22 -8.65 -4.71
CA LEU A 119 1.37 -8.22 -5.50
C LEU A 119 1.02 -7.00 -6.37
N ALA A 120 -0.15 -7.02 -7.01
CA ALA A 120 -0.65 -5.91 -7.81
C ALA A 120 -0.87 -4.65 -6.96
N GLY A 121 -1.44 -4.79 -5.76
CA GLY A 121 -1.66 -3.69 -4.82
C GLY A 121 -0.36 -3.06 -4.30
N ALA A 122 0.62 -3.90 -3.97
CA ALA A 122 1.96 -3.45 -3.60
C ALA A 122 2.63 -2.69 -4.76
N LEU A 123 2.55 -3.23 -5.98
CA LEU A 123 3.11 -2.61 -7.18
C LEU A 123 2.42 -1.27 -7.49
N LEU A 124 1.09 -1.22 -7.46
CA LEU A 124 0.31 0.00 -7.65
C LEU A 124 0.69 1.09 -6.65
N PHE A 125 0.86 0.72 -5.37
CA PHE A 125 1.30 1.65 -4.35
C PHE A 125 2.69 2.24 -4.68
N ILE A 126 3.66 1.38 -5.00
CA ILE A 126 5.04 1.79 -5.36
C ILE A 126 5.03 2.67 -6.62
N CYS A 127 4.28 2.29 -7.65
CA CYS A 127 4.14 3.05 -8.89
C CYS A 127 3.54 4.43 -8.65
N THR A 128 2.51 4.51 -7.81
CA THR A 128 1.85 5.78 -7.49
C THR A 128 2.77 6.71 -6.70
N GLU A 129 3.55 6.19 -5.76
CA GLU A 129 4.58 6.98 -5.06
C GLU A 129 5.67 7.48 -6.03
N LYS A 130 6.14 6.63 -6.96
CA LYS A 130 7.10 7.05 -8.00
C LYS A 130 6.52 8.13 -8.91
N LEU A 131 5.25 8.00 -9.31
CA LEU A 131 4.54 9.01 -10.09
C LEU A 131 4.44 10.34 -9.33
N TYR A 132 4.14 10.30 -8.02
CA TYR A 132 4.16 11.49 -7.17
C TYR A 132 5.53 12.20 -7.20
N PHE A 133 6.64 11.45 -7.01
CA PHE A 133 7.97 12.05 -7.09
C PHE A 133 8.28 12.62 -8.49
N ALA A 134 7.83 11.96 -9.56
CA ALA A 134 7.99 12.45 -10.92
C ALA A 134 7.21 13.75 -11.19
N MET A 135 5.96 13.84 -10.73
CA MET A 135 5.15 15.06 -10.86
C MET A 135 5.72 16.21 -10.02
N LYS A 136 6.14 15.92 -8.79
CA LYS A 136 6.80 16.89 -7.91
C LYS A 136 8.08 17.45 -8.53
N ALA A 137 8.88 16.60 -9.19
CA ALA A 137 10.09 17.04 -9.90
C ALA A 137 9.76 17.97 -11.09
N ARG A 138 8.66 17.71 -11.81
CA ARG A 138 8.19 18.56 -12.92
C ARG A 138 7.59 19.89 -12.43
N ASN A 139 7.06 19.94 -11.21
CA ASN A 139 6.43 21.13 -10.63
C ASN A 139 7.40 21.96 -9.76
N GLY A 140 8.68 22.05 -10.15
CA GLY A 140 9.68 22.86 -9.46
C GLY A 140 9.99 22.41 -8.03
N GLY A 141 9.77 21.14 -7.70
CA GLY A 141 10.00 20.57 -6.38
C GLY A 141 8.86 20.81 -5.37
N HIS A 142 7.79 21.47 -5.77
CA HIS A 142 6.61 21.71 -4.93
C HIS A 142 5.50 20.70 -5.23
N ALA A 143 4.82 20.24 -4.17
CA ALA A 143 3.57 19.50 -4.34
C ALA A 143 2.51 20.44 -4.92
N HIS A 144 1.67 19.93 -5.81
CA HIS A 144 0.62 20.71 -6.46
C HIS A 144 -0.49 21.11 -5.47
N PHE A 145 -0.75 20.25 -4.47
CA PHE A 145 -1.68 20.51 -3.38
C PHE A 145 -1.18 19.86 -2.06
N PRO A 146 -1.60 20.38 -0.89
CA PRO A 146 -1.25 19.75 0.39
C PRO A 146 -1.80 18.32 0.47
N PHE A 147 -0.97 17.38 0.93
CA PHE A 147 -1.28 15.93 1.02
C PHE A 147 -1.37 15.16 -0.29
N GLU A 148 -0.88 15.68 -1.41
CA GLU A 148 -0.84 14.97 -2.71
C GLU A 148 -0.25 13.56 -2.61
N LYS A 149 0.83 13.40 -1.85
CA LYS A 149 1.46 12.10 -1.59
C LYS A 149 0.53 11.08 -0.94
N VAL A 150 -0.44 11.51 -0.12
CA VAL A 150 -1.39 10.61 0.55
C VAL A 150 -2.57 10.32 -0.35
N VAL A 151 -3.10 11.37 -1.00
CA VAL A 151 -4.30 11.29 -1.81
C VAL A 151 -4.07 10.43 -3.05
N MET A 152 -2.90 10.53 -3.69
CA MET A 152 -2.59 9.77 -4.90
C MET A 152 -2.70 8.25 -4.71
N PRO A 153 -1.93 7.60 -3.80
CA PRO A 153 -2.01 6.15 -3.63
C PRO A 153 -3.37 5.69 -3.13
N VAL A 154 -4.01 6.42 -2.22
CA VAL A 154 -5.34 6.06 -1.69
C VAL A 154 -6.41 6.17 -2.78
N ALA A 155 -6.38 7.23 -3.60
CA ALA A 155 -7.33 7.41 -4.69
C ALA A 155 -7.14 6.34 -5.77
N VAL A 156 -5.90 6.00 -6.14
CA VAL A 156 -5.62 4.94 -7.12
C VAL A 156 -6.12 3.59 -6.59
N LEU A 157 -5.81 3.23 -5.34
CA LEU A 157 -6.30 1.98 -4.74
C LEU A 157 -7.83 1.94 -4.68
N ALA A 158 -8.48 3.05 -4.32
CA ALA A 158 -9.93 3.15 -4.31
C ALA A 158 -10.53 3.02 -5.71
N LEU A 159 -9.95 3.67 -6.73
CA LEU A 159 -10.40 3.56 -8.12
C LEU A 159 -10.28 2.13 -8.64
N VAL A 160 -9.17 1.44 -8.35
CA VAL A 160 -8.99 0.02 -8.71
C VAL A 160 -9.98 -0.86 -7.96
N SER A 161 -10.27 -0.56 -6.69
CA SER A 161 -11.29 -1.30 -5.92
C SER A 161 -12.69 -1.12 -6.50
N VAL A 162 -13.04 0.09 -6.93
CA VAL A 162 -14.31 0.37 -7.62
C VAL A 162 -14.34 -0.35 -8.96
N ALA A 163 -13.26 -0.31 -9.73
CA ALA A 163 -13.17 -1.03 -11.00
C ALA A 163 -13.35 -2.55 -10.82
N LEU A 164 -12.75 -3.13 -9.78
CA LEU A 164 -12.92 -4.54 -9.43
C LEU A 164 -14.36 -4.90 -9.05
N ASN A 165 -15.07 -3.98 -8.40
CA ASN A 165 -16.47 -4.20 -8.02
C ASN A 165 -17.42 -4.13 -9.22
N TYR A 166 -17.17 -3.22 -10.17
CA TYR A 166 -18.01 -3.06 -11.37
C TYR A 166 -17.69 -4.06 -12.49
N TYR A 167 -16.44 -4.48 -12.61
CA TYR A 167 -15.97 -5.40 -13.64
C TYR A 167 -15.29 -6.62 -13.01
N PRO A 168 -16.05 -7.48 -12.31
CA PRO A 168 -15.49 -8.69 -11.71
C PRO A 168 -14.84 -9.60 -12.78
N ASP A 169 -15.42 -9.63 -13.99
CA ASP A 169 -14.98 -10.49 -15.09
C ASP A 169 -13.78 -9.95 -15.89
N LEU A 170 -13.41 -8.67 -15.75
CA LEU A 170 -12.29 -8.08 -16.50
C LEU A 170 -10.93 -8.48 -15.92
N LEU A 171 -10.93 -9.00 -14.69
CA LEU A 171 -9.75 -9.14 -13.83
C LEU A 171 -9.79 -10.41 -12.95
N MET A 172 -10.89 -11.19 -12.99
CA MET A 172 -10.88 -12.63 -12.73
C MET A 172 -10.36 -13.36 -13.97
N PHE A 173 -9.07 -13.66 -13.98
CA PHE A 173 -8.60 -14.86 -14.63
C PHE A 173 -8.66 -16.00 -13.62
#